data_AF-R9GPH7-F1
#
_entry.id   AF-R9GPH7-F1
#
_cell.length_a   1.000
_cell.length_b   1.000
_cell.length_c   1.000
_cell.angle_alpha   90.00
_cell.angle_beta   90.00
_cell.angle_gamma   90.00
#
_symmetry.space_group_name_H-M   'P 1'
#
loop_
_entity.id
_entity.type
_entity.pdbx_description
1 polymer ?
#
loop_
_entity_poly.entity_id
_entity_poly.type
_entity_poly.pdbx_seq_one_letter_code
_entity_poly.pdbx_strand_id
1 'polypeptide(L)' 'MKGSSTEILKFIKEHPLQSSKEIHEGIKSVRANSTLKRQLTKLIDGNFIESEGKGKGTKYLLSPLYNLLYDVDIEQYLE' A
#
# COMPACT_ATOMS: atom_id res chain seq x y z
N MET A 1 -8.08 -4.30 16.58
CA MET A 1 -8.42 -4.09 15.15
C MET A 1 -7.18 -3.60 14.40
N LYS A 2 -6.30 -4.51 13.97
CA LYS A 2 -5.19 -4.23 13.05
C LYS A 2 -5.48 -5.06 11.80
N GLY A 3 -5.79 -4.45 10.66
CA GLY A 3 -6.12 -5.23 9.47
C GLY A 3 -6.16 -4.42 8.18
N SER A 4 -6.69 -3.20 8.22
CA SER A 4 -6.92 -2.47 6.97
C SER A 4 -5.64 -1.91 6.32
N SER A 5 -4.66 -1.38 7.07
CA SER A 5 -3.45 -0.79 6.45
C SER A 5 -2.45 -1.84 5.96
N THR A 6 -2.32 -2.95 6.69
CA THR A 6 -1.44 -4.07 6.33
C THR A 6 -1.90 -4.77 5.07
N GLU A 7 -3.22 -4.94 4.90
CA GLU A 7 -3.77 -5.53 3.67
C GLU A 7 -3.60 -4.61 2.46
N ILE A 8 -3.70 -3.28 2.62
CA ILE A 8 -3.40 -2.32 1.56
C ILE A 8 -1.94 -2.46 1.10
N LEU A 9 -1.00 -2.51 2.05
CA LEU A 9 0.42 -2.68 1.73
C LEU A 9 0.70 -4.02 1.03
N LYS A 10 0.10 -5.11 1.51
CA LYS A 10 0.22 -6.43 0.87
C LYS A 10 -0.32 -6.42 -0.55
N PHE A 11 -1.51 -5.85 -0.75
CA PHE A 11 -2.13 -5.75 -2.08
C PHE A 11 -1.29 -4.91 -3.04
N ILE A 12 -0.77 -3.76 -2.61
CA ILE A 12 0.10 -2.90 -3.44
C ILE A 12 1.43 -3.60 -3.78
N LYS A 13 1.96 -4.42 -2.85
CA LYS A 13 3.14 -5.25 -3.11
C LYS A 13 2.90 -6.28 -4.21
N GLU A 14 1.76 -6.97 -4.16
CA GLU A 14 1.38 -8.02 -5.12
C GLU A 14 0.89 -7.44 -6.46
N HIS A 15 0.27 -6.26 -6.42
CA HIS A 15 -0.34 -5.58 -7.56
C HIS A 15 0.05 -4.08 -7.56
N PRO A 16 1.29 -3.74 -7.96
CA PRO A 16 1.73 -2.35 -8.01
C PRO A 16 0.99 -1.57 -9.11
N LEU A 17 1.03 -0.24 -9.01
CA LEU A 17 0.46 0.70 -9.99
C LEU A 17 -1.07 0.56 -10.18
N GLN A 18 -1.75 0.24 -9.08
CA GLN A 18 -3.21 0.21 -9.01
C GLN A 18 -3.76 1.53 -8.45
N SER A 19 -4.91 1.95 -8.94
CA SER A 19 -5.64 3.12 -8.46
C SER A 19 -6.36 2.84 -7.15
N SER A 20 -6.80 3.90 -6.46
CA SER A 20 -7.57 3.74 -5.21
C SER A 20 -8.86 2.93 -5.42
N LYS A 21 -9.45 2.98 -6.62
CA LYS A 21 -10.65 2.21 -6.93
C LYS A 21 -10.33 0.73 -7.05
N GLU A 22 -9.29 0.39 -7.81
CA GLU A 22 -8.86 -0.99 -8.00
C GLU A 22 -8.39 -1.62 -6.68
N ILE A 23 -7.68 -0.86 -5.85
CA ILE A 23 -7.29 -1.30 -4.49
C ILE A 23 -8.53 -1.57 -3.62
N HIS A 24 -9.56 -0.71 -3.68
CA HIS A 24 -10.79 -0.92 -2.93
C HIS A 24 -11.57 -2.16 -3.41
N GLU A 25 -11.61 -2.40 -4.72
CA GLU A 25 -12.28 -3.56 -5.31
C GLU A 25 -11.52 -4.86 -5.02
N GLY A 26 -10.19 -4.81 -4.96
CA GLY A 26 -9.33 -5.95 -4.65
C GLY A 26 -9.27 -6.34 -3.18
N ILE A 27 -9.64 -5.45 -2.25
CA ILE A 27 -9.55 -5.68 -0.80
C ILE A 27 -10.94 -5.70 -0.16
N LYS A 28 -11.34 -6.86 0.37
CA LYS A 28 -12.66 -7.05 1.00
C LYS A 28 -12.78 -6.44 2.42
N SER A 29 -11.67 -6.09 3.08
CA SER A 29 -11.68 -5.62 4.46
C SER A 29 -11.96 -4.12 4.61
N VAL A 30 -11.76 -3.32 3.56
CA VAL A 30 -11.99 -1.87 3.61
C VAL A 30 -13.43 -1.59 3.20
N ARG A 31 -14.28 -1.29 4.19
CA ARG A 31 -15.73 -1.13 3.98
C ARG A 31 -16.11 0.13 3.18
N ALA A 32 -15.24 1.14 3.11
CA ALA A 32 -15.58 2.41 2.49
C ALA A 32 -14.40 3.08 1.78
N ASN A 33 -14.68 3.66 0.61
CA ASN A 33 -13.73 4.44 -0.18
C ASN A 33 -13.11 5.63 0.58
N SER A 34 -13.87 6.28 1.47
CA SER A 34 -13.37 7.38 2.31
C SER A 34 -12.31 6.92 3.31
N THR A 35 -12.51 5.73 3.89
CA THR A 35 -11.53 5.10 4.79
C THR A 35 -10.27 4.71 4.04
N LEU A 36 -10.41 4.11 2.85
CA LEU A 36 -9.26 3.76 2.01
C LEU A 36 -8.41 5.00 1.69
N LYS A 37 -9.05 6.10 1.24
CA LYS A 37 -8.34 7.35 0.93
C LYS A 37 -7.58 7.88 2.15
N ARG A 38 -8.21 7.91 3.33
CA ARG A 38 -7.51 8.31 4.58
C ARG A 38 -6.31 7.41 4.88
N GLN A 39 -6.40 6.11 4.62
CA GLN A 39 -5.30 5.20 4.85
C GLN A 39 -4.19 5.38 3.82
N LEU A 40 -4.50 5.54 2.54
CA LEU A 40 -3.52 5.84 1.50
C LEU A 40 -2.76 7.13 1.81
N THR A 41 -3.45 8.19 2.25
CA THR A 41 -2.78 9.43 2.70
C THR A 41 -1.83 9.15 3.85
N LYS A 42 -2.25 8.43 4.89
CA LYS A 42 -1.37 8.08 6.03
C LYS A 42 -0.16 7.24 5.62
N LEU A 43 -0.32 6.35 4.64
CA LEU A 43 0.77 5.51 4.14
C LEU A 43 1.77 6.33 3.29
N ILE A 44 1.28 7.33 2.53
CA ILE A 44 2.15 8.28 1.82
C ILE A 44 2.90 9.15 2.82
N ASP A 45 2.21 9.73 3.81
CA ASP A 45 2.82 10.60 4.83
C ASP A 45 3.89 9.87 5.66
N GLY A 46 3.76 8.55 5.80
CA GLY A 46 4.72 7.69 6.46
C GLY A 46 5.79 7.07 5.54
N ASN A 47 5.85 7.48 4.27
CA ASN A 47 6.78 6.96 3.26
C ASN A 47 6.70 5.43 3.03
N PHE A 48 5.54 4.83 3.28
CA PHE A 48 5.31 3.41 3.02
C PHE A 48 4.99 3.15 1.55
N ILE A 49 4.26 4.08 0.92
CA ILE A 49 3.86 4.00 -0.49
C ILE A 49 4.11 5.35 -1.17
N GLU A 50 4.23 5.30 -2.49
CA GLU A 50 4.29 6.48 -3.35
C GLU A 50 3.08 6.50 -4.28
N SER A 51 2.71 7.71 -4.71
CA SER A 51 1.67 7.90 -5.72
C SER A 51 2.27 8.35 -7.04
N GLU A 52 1.92 7.68 -8.13
CA GLU A 52 2.31 8.05 -9.49
C GLU A 52 1.09 8.56 -10.27
N GLY A 53 1.28 9.60 -11.08
CA GLY A 53 0.22 10.23 -11.87
C GLY A 53 -0.53 11.36 -11.14
N LYS A 54 -1.59 11.88 -11.78
CA LYS A 54 -2.39 13.00 -11.24
C LYS A 54 -3.88 12.76 -11.40
N GLY A 55 -4.67 13.15 -10.40
CA GLY A 55 -6.13 13.10 -10.44
C GLY A 55 -6.67 11.68 -10.62
N LYS A 56 -7.45 11.44 -11.69
CA LYS A 56 -8.03 10.13 -11.99
C LYS A 56 -6.99 9.08 -12.41
N GLY A 57 -5.79 9.50 -12.81
CA GLY A 57 -4.68 8.61 -13.16
C GLY A 57 -3.77 8.26 -11.99
N THR A 58 -4.12 8.67 -10.75
CA THR A 58 -3.27 8.41 -9.58
C THR A 58 -3.28 6.92 -9.24
N LYS A 59 -2.08 6.34 -9.20
CA LYS A 59 -1.79 4.94 -8.89
C LYS A 59 -0.79 4.85 -7.76
N TYR A 60 -0.74 3.72 -7.07
CA TYR A 60 0.09 3.55 -5.88
C TYR A 60 1.06 2.39 -6.04
N LEU A 61 2.26 2.55 -5.48
CA LEU A 61 3.32 1.55 -5.41
C LEU A 61 4.00 1.60 -4.05
N LEU A 62 4.71 0.54 -3.65
CA LEU A 62 5.55 0.60 -2.46
C LEU A 62 6.68 1.63 -2.66
N SER A 63 6.98 2.40 -1.62
CA SER A 63 8.13 3.30 -1.66
C SER A 63 9.43 2.49 -1.67
N PRO A 64 10.48 2.91 -2.40
CA PRO A 64 11.82 2.33 -2.27
C PRO A 64 12.34 2.36 -0.83
N LEU A 65 11.95 3.38 -0.05
CA LEU A 65 12.25 3.49 1.39
C LEU A 65 11.57 2.40 2.21
N TYR A 66 10.36 1.99 1.82
CA TYR A 66 9.67 0.89 2.49
C TYR A 66 10.47 -0.40 2.39
N ASN A 67 11.01 -0.70 1.20
CA ASN A 67 11.86 -1.87 1.04
C ASN A 67 13.10 -1.73 1.93
N LEU A 68 13.80 -0.60 1.93
CA LEU A 68 15.00 -0.42 2.76
C LEU A 68 14.75 -0.56 4.28
N LEU A 69 13.61 -0.09 4.79
CA LEU A 69 13.29 -0.07 6.22
C LEU A 69 12.58 -1.34 6.71
N TYR A 70 11.91 -2.04 5.82
CA TYR A 70 11.13 -3.24 6.12
C TYR A 70 11.64 -4.48 5.37
N ASP A 71 12.85 -4.43 4.81
CA ASP A 71 13.61 -5.62 4.38
C ASP A 71 14.04 -6.38 5.62
N VAL A 72 13.13 -7.19 6.12
CA VAL A 72 13.42 -8.16 7.17
C VAL A 72 12.92 -9.50 6.64
N ASP A 73 13.59 -10.00 5.62
CA ASP A 73 13.62 -11.42 5.33
C ASP A 73 14.87 -12.02 6.01
N ILE A 74 14.83 -12.08 7.35
CA ILE A 74 15.88 -12.70 8.18
C ILE A 74 16.04 -14.19 7.85
N GLU A 75 15.02 -14.83 7.28
CA GLU A 75 15.01 -16.25 6.92
C GLU A 75 15.95 -16.60 5.76
N GLN A 76 16.43 -15.61 4.97
CA GLN A 76 17.37 -15.85 3.87
C GLN A 76 18.84 -15.58 4.23
N TYR A 77 19.13 -15.07 5.43
CA TYR A 77 20.48 -14.66 5.84
C TYR A 77 21.21 -15.67 6.74
N LEU A 78 20.56 -16.80 7.07
CA LEU A 78 21.06 -17.80 8.02
C LEU A 78 21.26 -19.19 7.40
N GLU A 79 21.53 -19.27 6.08
CA GLU A 79 22.08 -20.49 5.47
C GLU A 79 23.60 -20.35 5.26
#